data_AF-A0A7X9A6S9-F1
#
_entry.id   AF-A0A7X9A6S9-F1
#
_cell.length_a   1.000
_cell.length_b   1.000
_cell.length_c   1.000
_cell.angle_alpha   90.00
_cell.angle_beta   90.00
_cell.angle_gamma   90.00
#
_symmetry.space_group_name_H-M   'P 1'
#
loop_
_entity.id
_entity.type
_entity.pdbx_description
1 polymer ?
#
loop_
_entity_poly.entity_id
_entity_poly.type
_entity_poly.pdbx_seq_one_letter_code
_entity_poly.pdbx_strand_id
1 'polypeptide(L)'
;MGNLYRLPEQFCEVLKYFPISPRKVEPYKMVYRIEAEEGFFALKEIKYPEDEFCYIYAATEHLAAQGFDRINRMILSQKFYPFVEYNGKRYFLSRWIIGREANYHQKSDLKIAARTLAELHKSSKGFEPPYFEGRI
;
A
#
# COMPACT_ATOMS: atom_id res chain seq x y z
N MET A 1 30.18 7.65 13.50
CA MET A 1 29.02 7.94 14.38
C MET A 1 27.91 8.50 13.52
N GLY A 2 27.06 7.62 12.96
CA GLY A 2 25.98 7.98 12.05
C GLY A 2 24.64 7.69 12.71
N ASN A 3 23.74 8.66 12.65
CA ASN A 3 22.43 8.69 13.27
C ASN A 3 21.65 7.39 12.98
N LEU A 4 21.61 6.46 13.94
CA LEU A 4 20.63 5.38 13.95
C LEU A 4 19.28 6.05 14.19
N TYR A 5 18.54 6.32 13.11
CA TYR A 5 17.19 6.85 13.19
C TYR A 5 16.37 5.92 14.09
N ARG A 6 16.19 6.34 15.36
CA ARG A 6 15.22 5.74 16.25
C ARG A 6 13.88 5.82 15.55
N LEU A 7 13.15 4.71 15.52
CA LEU A 7 11.75 4.74 15.17
C LEU A 7 11.07 5.87 15.96
N PRO A 8 10.41 6.84 15.31
CA PRO A 8 9.50 7.71 16.03
C PRO A 8 8.52 6.80 16.78
N GLU A 9 8.44 6.95 18.11
CA GLU A 9 7.72 6.01 18.99
C GLU A 9 6.30 5.71 18.51
N GLN A 10 5.63 6.72 17.93
CA GLN A 10 4.32 6.57 17.31
C GLN A 10 4.26 5.45 16.25
N PHE A 11 5.30 5.26 15.44
CA PHE A 11 5.30 4.22 14.40
C PHE A 11 5.59 2.84 14.98
N CYS A 12 6.36 2.73 16.07
CA CYS A 12 6.46 1.47 16.81
C CYS A 12 5.06 1.02 17.25
N GLU A 13 4.26 1.93 17.81
CA GLU A 13 2.92 1.61 18.29
C GLU A 13 1.96 1.24 17.14
N VAL A 14 1.99 1.96 16.02
CA VAL A 14 1.21 1.63 14.82
C VAL A 14 1.55 0.23 14.29
N LEU A 15 2.84 -0.16 14.29
CA LEU A 15 3.26 -1.42 13.70
C LEU A 15 2.86 -2.66 14.52
N LYS A 16 2.60 -2.51 15.83
CA LYS A 16 2.12 -3.61 16.69
C LYS A 16 0.76 -4.16 16.24
N TYR A 17 -0.01 -3.40 15.47
CA TYR A 17 -1.31 -3.83 14.96
C TYR A 17 -1.20 -4.68 13.69
N PHE A 18 -0.02 -4.80 13.08
CA PHE A 18 0.22 -5.61 11.87
C PHE A 18 0.92 -6.93 12.23
N PRO A 19 0.76 -7.98 11.41
CA PRO A 19 1.40 -9.28 11.61
C PRO A 19 2.85 -9.27 11.08
N ILE A 20 3.67 -8.35 11.57
CA ILE A 20 5.09 -8.24 11.23
C ILE A 20 5.94 -8.00 12.48
N SER A 21 7.24 -8.27 12.37
CA SER A 21 8.22 -8.14 13.43
C SER A 21 9.27 -7.08 13.04
N PRO A 22 9.01 -5.78 13.27
CA PRO A 22 9.87 -4.69 12.79
C PRO A 22 11.23 -4.65 13.48
N ARG A 23 12.29 -4.49 12.69
CA ARG A 23 13.66 -4.30 13.15
C ARG A 23 14.15 -2.87 12.95
N LYS A 24 13.76 -2.23 11.85
CA LYS A 24 14.21 -0.89 11.49
C LYS A 24 13.14 -0.16 10.69
N VAL A 25 13.03 1.15 10.92
CA VAL A 25 12.13 2.03 10.14
C VAL A 25 12.87 3.29 9.74
N GLU A 26 12.75 3.63 8.46
CA GLU A 26 13.43 4.77 7.86
C GLU A 26 12.43 5.58 7.03
N PRO A 27 12.45 6.93 7.13
CA PRO A 27 11.65 7.75 6.24
C PRO A 27 12.13 7.58 4.79
N TYR A 28 11.19 7.42 3.86
CA TYR A 28 11.47 7.34 2.44
C TYR A 28 10.41 8.10 1.64
N LYS A 29 10.77 9.27 1.11
CA LYS A 29 9.83 10.18 0.42
C LYS A 29 8.58 10.43 1.28
N MET A 30 7.40 9.97 0.85
CA MET A 30 6.12 10.15 1.54
C MET A 30 5.66 8.91 2.33
N VAL A 31 6.53 7.92 2.50
CA VAL A 31 6.25 6.68 3.24
C VAL A 31 7.36 6.40 4.25
N TYR A 32 7.16 5.40 5.10
CA TYR A 32 8.19 4.84 5.95
C TYR A 32 8.53 3.44 5.47
N ARG A 33 9.80 3.21 5.13
CA ARG A 33 10.31 1.88 4.79
C ARG A 33 10.57 1.12 6.09
N ILE A 34 10.06 -0.09 6.17
CA ILE A 34 10.22 -0.97 7.32
C ILE A 34 11.02 -2.19 6.89
N GLU A 35 12.07 -2.49 7.64
CA GLU A 35 12.74 -3.78 7.63
C GLU A 35 12.19 -4.61 8.79
N ALA A 36 11.68 -5.79 8.48
CA ALA A 36 11.11 -6.74 9.43
C ALA A 36 11.59 -8.16 9.11
N GLU A 37 11.32 -9.12 10.00
CA GLU A 37 11.69 -10.53 9.78
C GLU A 37 11.01 -11.12 8.55
N GLU A 38 9.79 -10.66 8.24
CA GLU A 38 8.95 -11.11 7.13
C GLU A 38 9.28 -10.40 5.80
N GLY A 39 10.28 -9.52 5.82
CA GLY A 39 10.80 -8.79 4.66
C GLY A 39 10.66 -7.28 4.79
N PHE A 40 10.54 -6.61 3.64
CA PHE A 40 10.45 -5.16 3.58
C PHE A 40 9.02 -4.70 3.32
N PHE A 41 8.62 -3.63 4.02
CA PHE A 41 7.28 -3.06 3.94
C PHE A 41 7.33 -1.54 3.79
N ALA A 42 6.19 -0.97 3.39
CA ALA A 42 5.95 0.46 3.36
C ALA A 42 4.74 0.78 4.24
N LEU A 43 4.92 1.66 5.23
CA LEU A 43 3.83 2.24 6.02
C LEU A 43 3.50 3.62 5.48
N LYS A 44 2.22 3.88 5.26
CA LYS A 44 1.73 5.15 4.70
C LYS A 44 0.52 5.65 5.48
N GLU A 45 0.53 6.96 5.78
CA GLU A 45 -0.63 7.67 6.32
C GLU A 45 -1.69 7.85 5.23
N ILE A 46 -2.93 7.53 5.55
CA ILE A 46 -4.11 7.72 4.71
C ILE A 46 -4.60 9.15 4.93
N LYS A 47 -4.58 9.96 3.85
CA LYS A 47 -4.94 11.38 3.90
C LYS A 47 -6.34 11.69 3.37
N TYR A 48 -7.03 10.67 2.87
CA TYR A 48 -8.36 10.78 2.29
C TYR A 48 -9.42 10.11 3.19
N PRO A 49 -10.70 10.38 2.95
CA PRO A 49 -11.81 9.75 3.65
C PRO A 49 -11.77 8.21 3.65
N GLU A 50 -12.39 7.59 4.65
CA GLU A 50 -12.34 6.13 4.82
C GLU A 50 -13.04 5.37 3.69
N ASP A 51 -14.19 5.87 3.25
CA ASP A 51 -14.92 5.39 2.08
C ASP A 51 -14.05 5.38 0.81
N GLU A 52 -13.19 6.38 0.63
CA GLU A 52 -12.23 6.40 -0.47
C GLU A 52 -11.18 5.30 -0.33
N PHE A 53 -10.65 5.11 0.87
CA PHE A 53 -9.69 4.04 1.14
C PHE A 53 -10.30 2.65 0.94
N CYS A 54 -11.52 2.44 1.42
CA CYS A 54 -12.22 1.18 1.28
C CYS A 54 -12.59 0.89 -0.18
N TYR A 55 -12.92 1.90 -0.98
CA TYR A 55 -13.04 1.76 -2.43
C TYR A 55 -11.72 1.30 -3.06
N ILE A 56 -10.60 1.98 -2.75
CA ILE A 56 -9.27 1.64 -3.30
C ILE A 56 -8.88 0.21 -2.90
N TYR A 57 -9.10 -0.17 -1.65
CA TYR A 57 -8.87 -1.53 -1.17
C TYR A 57 -9.71 -2.54 -1.95
N ALA A 58 -11.03 -2.33 -2.05
CA ALA A 58 -11.91 -3.24 -2.78
C ALA A 58 -11.53 -3.38 -4.27
N ALA A 59 -11.18 -2.28 -4.93
CA ALA A 59 -10.72 -2.30 -6.32
C ALA A 59 -9.39 -3.06 -6.47
N THR A 60 -8.47 -2.88 -5.51
CA THR A 60 -7.18 -3.58 -5.48
C THR A 60 -7.36 -5.08 -5.33
N GLU A 61 -8.27 -5.50 -4.44
CA GLU A 61 -8.57 -6.91 -4.19
C GLU A 61 -9.32 -7.54 -5.39
N HIS A 62 -10.23 -6.82 -6.03
CA HIS A 62 -10.87 -7.26 -7.27
C HIS A 62 -9.84 -7.50 -8.38
N LEU A 63 -8.95 -6.54 -8.60
CA LEU A 63 -7.87 -6.67 -9.59
C LEU A 63 -7.01 -7.91 -9.32
N ALA A 64 -6.61 -8.11 -8.06
CA ALA A 64 -5.83 -9.28 -7.67
C ALA A 64 -6.59 -10.59 -7.91
N ALA A 65 -7.88 -10.65 -7.59
CA ALA A 65 -8.73 -11.81 -7.84
C ALA A 65 -8.91 -12.12 -9.34
N GLN A 66 -8.84 -11.10 -10.21
CA GLN A 66 -8.86 -11.25 -11.66
C GLN A 66 -7.47 -11.53 -12.28
N GLY A 67 -6.45 -11.80 -11.46
CA GLY A 67 -5.10 -12.17 -11.92
C GLY A 67 -4.15 -11.00 -12.14
N PHE A 68 -4.53 -9.78 -11.78
CA PHE A 68 -3.64 -8.61 -11.75
C PHE A 68 -2.96 -8.50 -10.38
N ASP A 69 -1.99 -9.38 -10.12
CA ASP A 69 -1.29 -9.50 -8.84
C ASP A 69 -0.13 -8.52 -8.64
N ARG A 70 0.31 -7.84 -9.71
CA ARG A 70 1.37 -6.82 -9.71
C ARG A 70 0.87 -5.46 -9.22
N ILE A 71 0.11 -5.46 -8.14
CA ILE A 71 -0.47 -4.28 -7.50
C ILE A 71 -0.05 -4.21 -6.04
N ASN A 72 0.05 -2.99 -5.51
CA ASN A 72 0.45 -2.77 -4.13
C ASN A 72 -0.72 -3.10 -3.17
N ARG A 73 -0.84 -4.37 -2.79
CA ARG A 73 -1.89 -4.85 -1.87
C ARG A 73 -1.63 -4.47 -0.42
N MET A 74 -2.71 -4.19 0.30
CA MET A 74 -2.68 -3.90 1.72
C MET A 74 -2.43 -5.19 2.52
N ILE A 75 -1.56 -5.10 3.53
CA ILE A 75 -1.41 -6.13 4.55
C ILE A 75 -2.49 -5.87 5.61
N LEU A 76 -3.31 -6.88 5.86
CA LEU A 76 -4.33 -6.80 6.90
C LEU A 76 -3.68 -6.70 8.27
N SER A 77 -4.29 -5.90 9.15
CA SER A 77 -3.96 -5.88 10.56
C SER A 77 -4.28 -7.22 11.23
N GLN A 78 -3.82 -7.41 12.47
CA GLN A 78 -4.16 -8.57 13.29
C GLN A 78 -5.66 -8.71 13.57
N LYS A 79 -6.44 -7.65 13.33
CA LYS A 79 -7.92 -7.64 13.41
C LYS A 79 -8.59 -7.81 12.04
N PHE A 80 -7.84 -8.17 11.00
CA PHE A 80 -8.33 -8.37 9.63
C PHE A 80 -8.87 -7.11 8.94
N TYR A 81 -8.44 -5.92 9.37
CA TYR A 81 -8.75 -4.65 8.70
C TYR A 81 -7.61 -4.19 7.78
N PRO A 82 -7.89 -3.56 6.62
CA PRO A 82 -6.87 -3.14 5.65
C PRO A 82 -6.08 -1.88 6.05
N PHE A 83 -6.44 -1.27 7.20
CA PHE A 83 -5.73 -0.16 7.82
C PHE A 83 -5.88 -0.24 9.34
N VAL A 84 -5.17 0.64 10.04
CA VAL A 84 -5.26 0.83 11.50
C VAL A 84 -5.43 2.31 11.81
N GLU A 85 -6.18 2.63 12.86
CA GLU A 85 -6.30 3.98 13.38
C GLU A 85 -5.42 4.14 14.62
N TYR A 86 -4.65 5.23 14.67
CA TYR A 86 -3.80 5.58 15.80
C TYR A 86 -3.71 7.10 15.91
N ASN A 87 -4.02 7.64 17.10
CA ASN A 87 -4.02 9.09 17.38
C ASN A 87 -4.81 9.93 16.35
N GLY A 88 -6.01 9.46 15.97
CA GLY A 88 -6.90 10.16 15.03
C GLY A 88 -6.42 10.15 13.57
N LYS A 89 -5.43 9.32 13.25
CA LYS A 89 -4.90 9.13 11.89
C LYS A 89 -5.01 7.68 11.46
N ARG A 90 -5.21 7.45 10.16
CA ARG A 90 -5.31 6.11 9.57
C ARG A 90 -4.02 5.75 8.83
N TYR A 91 -3.57 4.51 8.98
CA TYR A 91 -2.34 4.00 8.36
C TYR A 91 -2.59 2.65 7.71
N PHE A 92 -2.00 2.42 6.54
CA PHE A 92 -1.94 1.09 5.93
C PHE A 92 -0.51 0.64 5.71
N LEU A 93 -0.33 -0.68 5.71
CA LEU A 93 0.92 -1.35 5.45
C LEU A 93 0.82 -2.07 4.11
N SER A 94 1.90 -2.07 3.34
CA SER A 94 2.01 -2.85 2.10
C SER A 94 3.41 -3.44 1.96
N ARG A 95 3.59 -4.42 1.07
CA ARG A 95 4.95 -4.91 0.78
C ARG A 95 5.76 -3.84 0.08
N TRP A 96 7.06 -3.82 0.33
CA TRP A 96 7.98 -2.99 -0.42
C TRP A 96 8.17 -3.56 -1.83
N ILE A 97 7.80 -2.78 -2.84
CA ILE A 97 8.00 -3.18 -4.24
C ILE A 97 9.46 -2.88 -4.62
N ILE A 98 10.18 -3.94 -5.00
CA ILE A 98 11.54 -3.82 -5.53
C ILE A 98 11.43 -3.44 -7.01
N GLY A 99 11.82 -2.23 -7.34
CA GLY A 99 11.79 -1.73 -8.71
C GLY A 99 12.35 -0.32 -8.84
N ARG A 100 12.34 0.18 -10.07
CA ARG A 100 12.63 1.58 -10.40
C ARG A 100 11.40 2.23 -11.01
N GLU A 101 11.34 3.55 -10.93
CA GLU A 101 10.33 4.33 -11.66
C GLU A 101 10.50 4.10 -13.18
N ALA A 102 9.37 4.06 -13.90
CA ALA A 102 9.36 3.95 -15.35
C ALA A 102 9.90 5.25 -15.96
N ASN A 103 10.85 5.14 -16.89
CA ASN A 103 11.33 6.28 -17.65
C ASN A 103 10.57 6.34 -18.98
N TYR A 104 9.59 7.23 -19.09
CA TYR A 104 8.74 7.33 -20.28
C TYR A 104 9.46 7.83 -21.55
N HIS A 105 10.71 8.31 -21.45
CA HIS A 105 11.55 8.58 -22.61
C HIS A 105 12.18 7.30 -23.18
N GLN A 106 12.24 6.21 -22.41
CA GLN A 106 12.69 4.91 -22.89
C GLN A 106 11.52 4.14 -23.51
N LYS A 107 11.62 3.83 -24.81
CA LYS A 107 10.58 3.09 -25.55
C LYS A 107 10.22 1.75 -24.90
N SER A 108 11.17 1.07 -24.26
CA SER A 108 10.92 -0.20 -23.56
C SER A 108 9.98 0.00 -22.37
N ASP A 109 10.23 1.00 -21.54
CA ASP A 109 9.44 1.29 -20.35
C ASP A 109 8.04 1.77 -20.73
N LEU A 110 7.94 2.63 -21.76
CA LEU A 110 6.66 3.11 -22.27
C LEU A 110 5.78 1.94 -22.76
N LYS A 111 6.36 0.97 -23.47
CA LYS A 111 5.64 -0.24 -23.93
C LYS A 111 5.14 -1.07 -22.75
N ILE A 112 5.96 -1.25 -21.72
CA ILE A 112 5.58 -1.99 -20.51
C ILE A 112 4.44 -1.24 -19.79
N ALA A 113 4.57 0.06 -19.57
CA ALA A 113 3.53 0.86 -18.91
C ALA A 113 2.19 0.80 -19.66
N ALA A 114 2.19 0.98 -20.98
CA ALA A 114 0.98 0.89 -21.79
C ALA A 114 0.32 -0.50 -21.73
N ARG A 115 1.13 -1.56 -21.79
CA ARG A 115 0.63 -2.94 -21.66
C ARG A 115 0.03 -3.19 -20.27
N THR A 116 0.74 -2.80 -19.21
CA THR A 116 0.26 -2.95 -17.83
C THR A 116 -1.05 -2.20 -17.61
N LEU A 117 -1.20 -0.99 -18.16
CA LEU A 117 -2.44 -0.23 -18.07
C LEU A 117 -3.61 -0.92 -18.79
N ALA A 118 -3.36 -1.49 -19.99
CA ALA A 118 -4.37 -2.25 -20.70
C ALA A 118 -4.79 -3.53 -19.95
N GLU A 119 -3.84 -4.22 -19.31
CA GLU A 119 -4.12 -5.39 -18.47
C GLU A 119 -4.91 -5.01 -17.21
N LEU A 120 -4.61 -3.86 -16.59
CA LEU A 120 -5.37 -3.32 -15.48
C LEU A 120 -6.82 -3.05 -15.87
N HIS A 121 -7.07 -2.36 -17.00
CA HIS A 121 -8.44 -2.10 -17.48
C HIS A 121 -9.23 -3.38 -17.79
N LYS A 122 -8.57 -4.42 -18.33
CA LYS A 122 -9.23 -5.71 -18.56
C LYS A 122 -9.61 -6.38 -17.24
N SER A 123 -8.71 -6.35 -16.27
CA SER A 123 -8.90 -6.98 -14.95
C SER A 123 -9.88 -6.21 -14.06
N SER A 124 -10.11 -4.92 -14.31
CA SER A 124 -11.08 -4.12 -13.57
C SER A 124 -12.53 -4.35 -14.01
N LYS A 125 -12.77 -5.07 -15.11
CA LYS A 125 -14.12 -5.31 -15.62
C LYS A 125 -14.95 -6.06 -14.56
N GLY A 126 -16.19 -5.63 -14.37
CA GLY A 126 -17.11 -6.24 -13.42
C GLY A 126 -16.83 -5.91 -11.95
N PHE A 127 -15.94 -4.95 -11.68
CA PHE A 127 -15.78 -4.43 -10.32
C PHE A 127 -17.05 -3.67 -9.91
N GLU A 128 -17.63 -4.07 -8.79
CA GLU A 128 -18.71 -3.36 -8.12
C GLU A 128 -18.16 -2.73 -6.84
N PRO A 129 -18.22 -1.40 -6.70
CA PRO A 129 -17.69 -0.76 -5.52
C PRO A 129 -18.58 -1.01 -4.30
N PRO A 130 -17.99 -1.06 -3.09
CA PRO A 130 -18.78 -1.07 -1.86
C PRO A 130 -19.67 0.18 -1.79
N TYR A 131 -20.90 0.00 -1.32
CA TYR A 131 -21.84 1.11 -1.16
C TYR A 131 -21.35 2.06 -0.05
N PHE A 132 -21.34 3.34 -0.39
CA PHE A 132 -21.15 4.43 0.57
C PHE A 132 -22.20 5.50 0.31
N GLU A 133 -22.85 5.97 1.37
CA GLU A 133 -23.82 7.05 1.27
C GLU A 133 -23.16 8.30 0.67
N GLY A 134 -23.74 8.84 -0.41
CA GLY A 134 -23.22 10.03 -1.09
C GLY A 134 -22.20 9.79 -2.21
N ARG A 135 -21.88 8.54 -2.56
CA ARG A 135 -21.13 8.20 -3.79
C ARG A 135 -22.07 7.62 -4.86
N ILE A 136 -22.05 8.21 -6.05
CA ILE A 136 -22.75 7.78 -7.28
C ILE A 136 -21.78 7.10 -8.23
#